data_AF-A0A9W6IZH7-F1
#
_entry.id   AF-A0A9W6IZH7-F1
#
_cell.length_a   1.000
_cell.length_b   1.000
_cell.length_c   1.000
_cell.angle_alpha   90.00
_cell.angle_beta   90.00
_cell.angle_gamma   90.00
#
_symmetry.space_group_name_H-M   'P 1'
#
loop_
_entity.id
_entity.type
_entity.pdbx_description
1 polymer ?
#
loop_
_entity_poly.entity_id
_entity_poly.type
_entity_poly.pdbx_seq_one_letter_code
_entity_poly.pdbx_strand_id
1 'polypeptide(L)'
;MVILRRGSGDAAPAVTFKARVTGYSPEEQNGDVQQGDSKVIFLAEDLGDFPLPIKSQSNDAIWVGGEKLTVQAVDNRTRAIAGVLIAYELRVRG
;
A
#
# COMPACT_ATOMS: atom_id res chain seq x y z
N MET A 1 9.53 0.08 9.64
CA MET A 1 9.62 -1.00 8.64
C MET A 1 8.20 -1.45 8.32
N VAL A 2 7.85 -1.58 7.04
CA VAL A 2 6.49 -1.90 6.59
C VAL A 2 6.50 -3.22 5.84
N ILE A 3 5.45 -4.03 5.99
CA ILE A 3 5.33 -5.34 5.34
C ILE A 3 4.09 -5.33 4.45
N LEU A 4 4.23 -5.75 3.19
CA LEU A 4 3.09 -6.12 2.35
C LEU A 4 2.97 -7.63 2.37
N ARG A 5 1.76 -8.14 2.62
CA ARG A 5 1.47 -9.57 2.65
C ARG A 5 0.20 -9.87 1.85
N ARG A 6 0.25 -10.92 1.03
CA ARG A 6 -0.91 -11.43 0.27
C ARG A 6 -1.47 -12.68 0.92
N GLY A 7 -2.66 -12.59 1.51
CA GLY A 7 -3.34 -13.72 2.15
C GLY A 7 -2.90 -13.96 3.60
N SER A 8 -3.16 -15.18 4.08
CA SER A 8 -2.89 -15.63 5.46
C SER A 8 -2.04 -16.90 5.47
N GLY A 9 -1.39 -17.19 6.60
CA GLY A 9 -0.53 -18.36 6.79
C GLY A 9 0.93 -18.15 6.40
N ASP A 10 1.83 -18.99 6.91
CA ASP A 10 3.28 -18.74 6.86
C ASP A 10 3.89 -18.81 5.45
N ALA A 11 3.20 -19.47 4.51
CA ALA A 11 3.58 -19.52 3.09
C ALA A 11 3.05 -18.32 2.27
N ALA A 12 2.27 -17.43 2.89
CA ALA A 12 1.74 -16.24 2.21
C ALA A 12 2.89 -15.35 1.73
N PRO A 13 2.93 -14.95 0.44
CA PRO A 13 3.92 -14.02 -0.06
C PRO A 13 3.96 -12.76 0.79
N ALA A 14 5.14 -12.40 1.28
CA ALA A 14 5.36 -11.22 2.09
C ALA A 14 6.68 -10.55 1.70
N VAL A 15 6.67 -9.22 1.65
CA VAL A 15 7.87 -8.42 1.40
C VAL A 15 7.94 -7.30 2.40
N THR A 16 9.16 -7.04 2.87
CA THR A 16 9.48 -5.97 3.80
C THR A 16 10.17 -4.85 3.05
N PHE A 17 9.70 -3.61 3.23
CA PHE A 17 10.25 -2.45 2.53
C PHE A 17 10.22 -1.17 3.37
N LYS A 18 10.88 -0.13 2.84
CA LYS A 18 10.83 1.22 3.37
C LYS A 18 9.65 1.95 2.75
N ALA A 19 8.87 2.63 3.58
CA ALA A 19 7.72 3.39 3.12
C ALA A 19 7.58 4.67 3.93
N ARG A 20 6.98 5.67 3.31
CA ARG A 20 6.42 6.82 4.00
C ARG A 20 4.96 6.52 4.34
N VAL A 21 4.63 6.55 5.63
CA VAL A 21 3.26 6.37 6.12
C VAL A 21 2.77 7.70 6.67
N THR A 22 1.69 8.23 6.11
CA THR A 22 1.14 9.55 6.50
C THR A 22 -0.38 9.55 6.42
N GLY A 23 -1.05 10.25 7.33
CA GLY A 23 -2.49 10.50 7.21
C GLY A 23 -2.83 11.40 6.03
N TYR A 24 -4.12 11.46 5.69
CA TYR A 24 -4.67 12.43 4.74
C TYR A 24 -4.88 13.79 5.42
N SER A 25 -4.59 14.88 4.70
CA SER A 25 -4.96 16.21 5.19
C SER A 25 -6.49 16.37 5.20
N PRO A 26 -7.06 17.31 5.98
CA PRO A 26 -8.51 17.54 6.00
C PRO A 26 -9.11 17.82 4.61
N GLU A 27 -8.33 18.44 3.73
CA GLU A 27 -8.73 18.83 2.38
C GLU A 27 -8.79 17.62 1.42
N GLU A 28 -8.05 16.58 1.76
CA GLU A 28 -8.00 15.31 1.03
C GLU A 28 -9.05 14.31 1.53
N GLN A 29 -9.73 14.59 2.65
CA GLN A 29 -10.84 13.79 3.16
C GLN A 29 -12.11 14.09 2.35
N ASN A 30 -12.09 13.68 1.09
CA ASN A 30 -13.23 13.78 0.18
C ASN A 30 -13.63 12.40 -0.37
N GLY A 31 -14.92 12.26 -0.69
CA GLY A 31 -15.47 11.03 -1.25
C GLY A 31 -15.19 9.79 -0.39
N ASP A 32 -14.42 8.85 -0.93
CA ASP A 32 -14.13 7.54 -0.30
C ASP A 32 -13.00 7.59 0.75
N VAL A 33 -12.29 8.71 0.88
CA VAL A 33 -11.22 8.90 1.89
C VAL A 33 -11.87 9.25 3.23
N GLN A 34 -11.65 8.41 4.23
CA GLN A 34 -12.24 8.57 5.57
C GLN A 34 -11.18 9.00 6.59
N GLN A 35 -11.64 9.64 7.68
CA GLN A 35 -10.80 9.87 8.83
C GLN A 35 -10.29 8.53 9.38
N GLY A 36 -8.97 8.42 9.61
CA GLY A 36 -8.30 7.16 9.96
C GLY A 36 -7.63 6.47 8.78
N ASP A 37 -7.95 6.83 7.53
CA ASP A 37 -7.18 6.35 6.38
C ASP A 37 -5.75 6.90 6.40
N SER A 38 -4.82 6.08 5.94
CA SER A 38 -3.42 6.46 5.78
C SER A 38 -2.93 6.20 4.35
N LYS A 39 -1.99 7.02 3.90
CA LYS A 39 -1.19 6.81 2.70
C LYS A 39 0.04 5.98 3.05
N VAL A 40 0.32 4.96 2.24
CA VAL A 40 1.57 4.21 2.29
C VAL A 40 2.25 4.36 0.93
N ILE A 41 3.36 5.10 0.91
CA ILE A 41 4.10 5.43 -0.30
C ILE A 41 5.46 4.72 -0.26
N PHE A 42 5.78 3.95 -1.30
CA PHE A 42 7.03 3.18 -1.38
C PHE A 42 7.48 3.01 -2.83
N LEU A 43 8.76 2.69 -3.03
CA LEU A 43 9.33 2.50 -4.36
C LEU A 43 8.92 1.13 -4.92
N ALA A 44 8.69 1.07 -6.23
CA ALA A 44 8.30 -0.17 -6.89
C ALA A 44 9.42 -1.22 -6.83
N GLU A 45 10.69 -0.78 -6.88
CA GLU A 45 11.86 -1.66 -6.81
C GLU A 45 12.00 -2.38 -5.46
N ASP A 46 11.49 -1.79 -4.37
CA ASP A 46 11.55 -2.39 -3.03
C ASP A 46 10.65 -3.64 -2.89
N LEU A 47 9.77 -3.91 -3.87
CA LEU A 47 8.91 -5.11 -3.86
C LEU A 47 9.64 -6.39 -4.28
N GLY A 48 10.79 -6.29 -4.96
CA GLY A 48 11.51 -7.46 -5.49
C GLY A 48 10.58 -8.40 -6.28
N ASP A 49 10.54 -9.67 -5.89
CA ASP A 49 9.73 -10.72 -6.54
C ASP A 49 8.30 -10.83 -5.99
N PHE A 50 7.80 -9.82 -5.24
CA PHE A 50 6.44 -9.86 -4.71
C PHE A 50 5.41 -9.99 -5.85
N PRO A 51 4.42 -10.90 -5.75
CA PRO A 51 3.47 -11.13 -6.83
C PRO A 51 2.63 -9.88 -7.18
N LEU A 52 2.77 -9.39 -8.41
CA LEU A 52 2.01 -8.23 -8.92
C LEU A 52 0.77 -8.67 -9.75
N PRO A 53 -0.26 -7.80 -9.87
CA PRO A 53 -0.37 -6.46 -9.30
C PRO A 53 -0.87 -6.50 -7.84
N ILE A 54 -0.59 -5.44 -7.08
CA ILE A 54 -1.26 -5.14 -5.81
C ILE A 54 -2.70 -4.72 -6.14
N LYS A 55 -3.69 -5.28 -5.45
CA LYS A 55 -5.12 -4.99 -5.73
C LYS A 55 -5.82 -4.47 -4.49
N SER A 56 -6.62 -3.42 -4.65
CA SER A 56 -7.61 -3.04 -3.63
C SER A 56 -8.70 -4.11 -3.51
N GLN A 57 -9.38 -4.17 -2.37
CA GLN A 57 -10.43 -5.16 -2.10
C GLN A 57 -9.97 -6.61 -2.30
N SER A 58 -8.67 -6.87 -2.15
CA SER A 58 -8.07 -8.19 -2.22
C SER A 58 -7.63 -8.67 -0.83
N ASN A 59 -6.92 -9.80 -0.78
CA ASN A 59 -6.28 -10.28 0.42
C ASN A 59 -4.88 -9.66 0.66
N ASP A 60 -4.51 -8.62 -0.09
CA ASP A 60 -3.33 -7.79 0.16
C ASP A 60 -3.55 -6.92 1.40
N ALA A 61 -2.59 -6.95 2.32
CA ALA A 61 -2.59 -6.15 3.53
C ALA A 61 -1.22 -5.54 3.79
N ILE A 62 -1.22 -4.31 4.28
CA ILE A 62 -0.04 -3.62 4.78
C ILE A 62 0.02 -3.82 6.29
N TRP A 63 1.21 -4.15 6.80
CA TRP A 63 1.46 -4.21 8.24
C TRP A 63 2.44 -3.12 8.65
N VAL A 64 2.04 -2.30 9.61
CA VAL A 64 2.85 -1.21 10.18
C VAL A 64 2.89 -1.40 11.68
N GLY A 65 4.07 -1.60 12.27
CA GLY A 65 4.18 -1.74 13.73
C GLY A 65 3.40 -2.91 14.34
N GLY A 66 3.09 -3.96 13.55
CA GLY A 66 2.28 -5.11 13.97
C GLY A 66 0.77 -4.95 13.74
N GLU A 67 0.32 -3.77 13.34
CA GLU A 67 -1.08 -3.50 12.99
C GLU A 67 -1.34 -3.83 11.52
N LYS A 68 -2.46 -4.50 11.24
CA LYS A 68 -2.88 -4.89 9.90
C LYS A 68 -3.82 -3.84 9.29
N LEU A 69 -3.38 -3.22 8.20
CA LEU A 69 -4.12 -2.25 7.42
C LEU A 69 -4.56 -2.87 6.10
N THR A 70 -5.84 -2.72 5.79
CA THR A 70 -6.48 -3.20 4.55
C THR A 70 -6.22 -2.23 3.40
N VAL A 71 -5.94 -2.74 2.20
CA VAL A 71 -5.72 -1.91 1.01
C VAL A 71 -7.05 -1.48 0.40
N GLN A 72 -7.34 -0.18 0.49
CA GLN A 72 -8.58 0.44 0.04
C GLN A 72 -8.48 0.94 -1.41
N ALA A 73 -7.32 1.46 -1.80
CA ALA A 73 -7.05 1.91 -3.17
C ALA A 73 -5.56 1.80 -3.49
N VAL A 74 -5.25 1.66 -4.77
CA VAL A 74 -3.87 1.57 -5.30
C VAL A 74 -3.73 2.62 -6.38
N ASP A 75 -2.83 3.60 -6.18
CA ASP A 75 -2.40 4.52 -7.22
C ASP A 75 -0.99 4.17 -7.70
N ASN A 76 -0.94 3.59 -8.89
CA ASN A 76 0.27 3.32 -9.65
C ASN A 76 0.32 4.15 -10.95
N ARG A 77 -0.72 4.94 -11.24
CA ARG A 77 -0.80 5.70 -12.49
C ARG A 77 -0.09 7.04 -12.36
N THR A 78 -0.32 7.75 -11.26
CA THR A 78 0.36 9.04 -10.99
C THR A 78 1.82 8.85 -10.58
N ARG A 79 2.18 7.60 -10.23
CA ARG A 79 3.52 7.18 -9.82
C ARG A 79 4.30 6.48 -10.93
N ALA A 80 3.90 6.69 -12.19
CA ALA A 80 4.62 6.22 -13.36
C ALA A 80 5.24 7.39 -14.14
N ILE A 81 6.46 7.20 -14.66
CA ILE A 81 7.15 8.14 -15.54
C ILE A 81 7.38 7.44 -16.87
N ALA A 82 6.90 8.04 -17.96
CA ALA A 82 7.00 7.47 -19.32
C ALA A 82 6.48 6.01 -19.41
N GLY A 83 5.45 5.67 -18.62
CA GLY A 83 4.87 4.32 -18.56
C GLY A 83 5.60 3.35 -17.64
N VAL A 84 6.72 3.75 -17.05
CA VAL A 84 7.48 2.95 -16.08
C VAL A 84 7.01 3.30 -14.67
N LEU A 85 6.52 2.30 -13.93
CA LEU A 85 6.11 2.46 -12.55
C LEU A 85 7.33 2.64 -11.64
N ILE A 86 7.41 3.76 -10.91
CA ILE A 86 8.54 4.05 -10.01
C ILE A 86 8.18 3.92 -8.54
N ALA A 87 6.91 4.09 -8.18
CA ALA A 87 6.42 4.02 -6.81
C ALA A 87 4.98 3.55 -6.76
N TYR A 88 4.52 3.14 -5.58
CA TYR A 88 3.12 2.95 -5.27
C TYR A 88 2.69 3.99 -4.25
N GLU A 89 1.45 4.45 -4.36
CA GLU A 89 0.73 5.09 -3.27
C GLU A 89 -0.52 4.27 -2.96
N LEU A 90 -0.62 3.75 -1.75
CA LEU A 90 -1.78 3.00 -1.29
C LEU A 90 -2.60 3.84 -0.33
N ARG A 91 -3.92 3.82 -0.49
CA ARG A 91 -4.83 4.16 0.61
C ARG A 91 -5.06 2.89 1.42
N VAL A 92 -4.81 2.97 2.72
CA VAL A 92 -5.02 1.85 3.65
C VAL A 92 -5.89 2.26 4.83
N ARG A 93 -6.60 1.28 5.40
CA ARG A 93 -7.51 1.47 6.54
C ARG A 93 -7.39 0.31 7.52
N GLY A 94 -7.37 0.60 8.80
CA GLY A 94 -7.32 -0.36 9.89
C GLY A 94 -7.45 0.38 11.21
#